data_AF-A7SV92-F1
#
_entry.id   AF-A7SV92-F1
#
_cell.length_a   1.000
_cell.length_b   1.000
_cell.length_c   1.000
_cell.angle_alpha   90.00
_cell.angle_beta   90.00
_cell.angle_gamma   90.00
#
_symmetry.space_group_name_H-M   'P 1'
#
loop_
_entity.id
_entity.type
_entity.pdbx_description
1 polymer ?
#
loop_
_entity_poly.entity_id
_entity_poly.type
_entity_poly.pdbx_seq_one_letter_code
_entity_poly.pdbx_strand_id
1 'polypeptide(L)' 'MSGPALRRWRDGHTNPCQKEAKDSMKCLDENNYMKSKCQAYFDAYSACKKAWNERKAERRRKGLPVNDPIPTDTAKE' A
#
# COMPACT_ATOMS: atom_id res chain seq x y z
N MET A 1 -19.60 15.62 -16.44
CA MET A 1 -19.62 14.90 -15.14
C MET A 1 -18.31 14.15 -14.96
N SER A 2 -17.28 14.79 -14.42
CA SER A 2 -16.00 14.12 -14.13
C SER A 2 -16.10 13.49 -12.74
N GLY A 3 -16.41 12.19 -12.70
CA GLY A 3 -16.43 11.43 -11.45
C GLY A 3 -15.06 11.48 -10.75
N PRO A 4 -15.01 11.38 -9.41
CA PRO A 4 -13.76 11.48 -8.66
C PRO A 4 -12.79 10.39 -9.13
N ALA A 5 -11.63 10.82 -9.59
CA ALA A 5 -10.59 9.95 -10.11
C ALA A 5 -10.17 8.91 -9.04
N LEU A 6 -10.56 7.65 -9.25
CA LEU A 6 -10.10 6.48 -8.49
C LEU A 6 -8.58 6.22 -8.59
N ARG A 7 -7.81 7.17 -9.14
CA ARG A 7 -6.39 7.02 -9.54
C ARG A 7 -5.40 7.14 -8.40
N ARG A 8 -5.82 7.56 -7.21
CA ARG A 8 -4.88 7.92 -6.13
C ARG A 8 -4.16 6.73 -5.47
N TRP A 9 -4.57 5.50 -5.76
CA TRP A 9 -4.06 4.31 -5.07
C TRP A 9 -2.89 3.62 -5.79
N ARG A 10 -2.66 3.93 -7.08
CA ARG A 10 -1.48 3.48 -7.82
C ARG A 10 -0.30 4.46 -7.76
N ASP A 11 -0.55 5.68 -7.30
CA ASP A 11 0.47 6.72 -7.14
C ASP A 11 1.36 6.40 -5.92
N GLY A 12 2.67 6.27 -6.15
CA GLY A 12 3.64 5.85 -5.13
C GLY A 12 3.81 6.80 -3.95
N HIS A 13 3.44 8.07 -4.12
CA HIS A 13 3.39 9.04 -3.02
C HIS A 13 2.20 8.85 -2.08
N THR A 14 1.24 8.00 -2.41
CA THR A 14 -0.04 7.91 -1.70
C THR A 14 -0.39 6.51 -1.20
N ASN A 15 0.36 5.50 -1.62
CA ASN A 15 0.14 4.12 -1.21
C ASN A 15 1.31 3.64 -0.34
N PRO A 16 1.14 3.51 0.99
CA PRO A 16 2.21 3.05 1.88
C PRO A 16 2.65 1.64 1.57
N CYS A 17 1.78 0.85 0.94
CA CYS A 17 1.98 -0.57 0.72
C CYS A 17 2.65 -0.86 -0.64
N GLN A 18 3.29 0.15 -1.23
CA GLN A 18 3.90 0.01 -2.56
C GLN A 18 5.09 -0.96 -2.53
N LYS A 19 5.82 -1.03 -1.42
CA LYS A 19 6.95 -1.94 -1.25
C LYS A 19 6.46 -3.39 -1.27
N GLU A 20 5.47 -3.71 -0.45
CA GLU A 20 4.89 -5.04 -0.34
C GLU A 20 4.17 -5.44 -1.64
N ALA A 21 3.55 -4.47 -2.33
CA ALA A 21 3.00 -4.68 -3.65
C ALA A 21 4.09 -5.07 -4.67
N LYS A 22 5.24 -4.36 -4.70
CA LYS A 22 6.37 -4.72 -5.56
C LYS A 22 6.94 -6.08 -5.21
N ASP A 23 7.10 -6.39 -3.93
CA ASP A 23 7.65 -7.66 -3.45
C ASP A 23 6.73 -8.85 -3.83
N SER A 24 5.41 -8.70 -3.66
CA SER A 24 4.44 -9.72 -4.10
C SER A 24 4.44 -9.93 -5.61
N MET A 25 4.57 -8.86 -6.41
CA MET A 25 4.67 -8.96 -7.86
C MET A 25 5.97 -9.63 -8.30
N LYS A 26 7.09 -9.33 -7.63
CA LYS A 26 8.38 -9.98 -7.88
C LYS A 26 8.32 -11.49 -7.59
N CYS A 27 7.72 -11.87 -6.46
CA CYS A 27 7.53 -13.28 -6.15
C CYS A 27 6.70 -14.00 -7.21
N LEU A 28 5.62 -13.37 -7.71
CA LEU A 28 4.81 -13.95 -8.78
C LEU A 28 5.65 -14.17 -10.06
N ASP A 29 6.46 -13.19 -10.45
CA ASP A 29 7.31 -13.26 -11.64
C ASP A 29 8.29 -14.44 -11.54
N GLU A 30 8.95 -14.60 -10.40
CA GLU A 30 9.91 -15.69 -10.15
C GLU A 30 9.25 -17.07 -10.02
N ASN A 31 7.95 -17.13 -9.69
CA ASN A 31 7.24 -18.37 -9.40
C ASN A 31 6.18 -18.74 -10.45
N ASN A 32 6.30 -18.26 -11.69
CA ASN A 32 5.32 -18.50 -12.76
C ASN A 32 3.87 -18.14 -12.35
N TYR A 33 3.72 -17.06 -11.59
CA TYR A 33 2.44 -16.57 -11.07
C TYR A 33 1.72 -17.54 -10.12
N MET A 34 2.45 -18.49 -9.51
CA MET A 34 1.89 -19.39 -8.49
C MET A 34 1.63 -18.65 -7.17
N LYS A 35 0.39 -18.20 -6.99
CA LYS A 35 -0.04 -17.44 -5.79
C LYS A 35 0.23 -18.16 -4.47
N SER A 36 0.11 -19.49 -4.45
CA SER A 36 0.34 -20.29 -3.24
C SER A 36 1.75 -20.14 -2.67
N LYS A 37 2.76 -19.93 -3.53
CA LYS A 37 4.15 -19.73 -3.11
C LYS A 37 4.40 -18.32 -2.57
N CYS A 38 3.55 -17.37 -2.92
CA CYS A 38 3.70 -15.95 -2.58
C CYS A 38 2.75 -15.48 -1.48
N GLN A 39 2.08 -16.39 -0.77
CA GLN A 39 1.09 -16.07 0.26
C GLN A 39 1.64 -15.12 1.33
N ALA A 40 2.87 -15.34 1.80
CA ALA A 40 3.50 -14.48 2.79
C ALA A 40 3.62 -13.00 2.33
N TYR A 41 3.90 -12.78 1.04
CA TYR A 41 3.96 -11.42 0.48
C TYR A 41 2.56 -10.78 0.38
N PHE A 42 1.54 -11.57 0.07
CA PHE A 42 0.15 -11.10 0.06
C PHE A 42 -0.36 -10.80 1.48
N ASP A 43 0.07 -11.58 2.47
CA ASP A 43 -0.28 -11.36 3.87
C ASP A 43 0.38 -10.08 4.39
N ALA A 44 1.66 -9.85 4.07
CA ALA A 44 2.35 -8.60 4.36
C ALA A 44 1.66 -7.39 3.72
N TYR A 45 1.26 -7.50 2.45
CA TYR A 45 0.52 -6.46 1.75
C TYR A 45 -0.86 -6.19 2.38
N SER A 46 -1.55 -7.23 2.82
CA SER A 46 -2.85 -7.14 3.50
C SER A 46 -2.72 -6.50 4.88
N ALA A 47 -1.68 -6.85 5.63
CA ALA A 47 -1.35 -6.23 6.91
C ALA A 47 -1.07 -4.72 6.75
N CYS A 48 -0.28 -4.33 5.75
CA CYS A 48 -0.04 -2.92 5.46
C CYS A 48 -1.34 -2.17 5.13
N LYS A 49 -2.20 -2.75 4.28
CA LYS A 49 -3.51 -2.16 3.94
C LYS A 49 -4.38 -1.96 5.18
N LYS A 50 -4.37 -2.92 6.11
CA LYS A 50 -5.12 -2.84 7.37
C LYS A 50 -4.60 -1.68 8.23
N ALA A 51 -3.29 -1.61 8.46
CA ALA A 51 -2.66 -0.53 9.21
C ALA A 51 -2.92 0.85 8.59
N TRP A 52 -2.90 0.95 7.25
CA TRP A 52 -3.24 2.19 6.55
C TRP A 52 -4.70 2.60 6.79
N ASN A 53 -5.64 1.67 6.69
CA ASN A 53 -7.05 1.95 6.95
C ASN A 53 -7.30 2.39 8.41
N GLU A 54 -6.61 1.77 9.37
CA GLU A 54 -6.65 2.15 10.78
C GLU A 54 -6.09 3.56 10.98
N ARG A 55 -4.92 3.88 10.41
CA ARG A 55 -4.35 5.24 10.44
C ARG A 55 -5.32 6.26 9.84
N LYS A 56 -5.96 5.94 8.71
CA LYS A 56 -6.97 6.83 8.10
C LYS A 56 -8.16 7.04 9.03
N ALA A 57 -8.63 6.00 9.70
CA ALA A 57 -9.73 6.11 10.65
C ALA A 57 -9.35 6.99 11.85
N GLU A 58 -8.15 6.78 12.41
CA GLU A 58 -7.61 7.59 13.52
C GLU A 58 -7.44 9.07 13.13
N ARG A 59 -6.93 9.35 11.93
CA ARG A 59 -6.80 10.73 11.43
C ARG A 59 -8.17 11.40 11.27
N ARG A 60 -9.17 10.67 10.75
CA ARG A 60 -10.55 11.18 10.67
C ARG A 60 -11.13 11.49 12.06
N ARG A 61 -10.90 10.63 13.05
CA ARG A 61 -11.31 10.87 14.44
C ARG A 61 -10.67 12.14 15.02
N LYS A 62 -9.43 12.43 14.64
CA LYS A 62 -8.67 13.61 15.07
C LYS A 62 -8.93 14.86 14.22
N GLY A 63 -9.80 14.80 13.21
CA GLY A 63 -10.04 15.92 12.28
C GLY A 63 -8.85 16.25 11.36
N LEU A 64 -7.89 15.33 11.23
CA LEU A 64 -6.67 15.51 10.43
C LEU A 64 -6.86 15.02 8.98
N PRO A 65 -6.16 15.61 8.00
CA PRO A 65 -6.21 15.17 6.62
C PRO A 65 -5.70 13.74 6.47
N VAL A 66 -6.44 12.96 5.67
CA VAL A 66 -6.19 11.54 5.36
C VAL A 66 -5.00 11.36 4.40
N ASN A 67 -4.64 12.43 3.69
CA ASN A 67 -3.63 12.47 2.65
C ASN A 67 -2.28 12.90 3.24
N ASP A 68 -1.77 12.10 4.17
CA ASP A 68 -0.43 12.30 4.73
C ASP A 68 0.62 11.68 3.78
N PRO A 69 1.69 12.39 3.39
CA PRO A 69 2.85 11.74 2.79
C PRO A 69 3.35 10.66 3.74
N ILE A 70 3.50 9.45 3.22
CA ILE A 70 4.15 8.38 3.95
C ILE A 70 5.61 8.79 4.09
N PRO A 71 6.25 8.63 5.26
CA PRO A 71 7.70 8.69 5.32
C PRO A 71 8.19 7.53 4.45
N THR A 72 8.51 7.83 3.20
CA THR A 72 9.19 6.88 2.34
C THR A 72 10.55 6.70 2.99
N ASP A 73 10.85 5.49 3.47
CA ASP A 73 12.17 5.05 3.92
C ASP A 73 13.24 5.09 2.78
N THR A 74 13.15 6.05 1.86
CA THR A 74 14.27 6.58 1.08
C THR A 74 14.95 7.72 1.85
N ALA A 75 15.19 7.47 3.14
CA ALA A 75 16.13 8.18 3.99
C ALA A 75 16.86 7.12 4.84
N LYS A 76 17.47 6.15 4.15
CA LYS A 76 18.66 5.46 4.64
C LYS A 76 19.70 5.58 3.54
N GLU A 77 20.50 6.63 3.73
CA GLU A 77 21.88 6.90 3.26
C GLU A 77 22.33 6.30 1.92
#